data_AF-A0A9J5YU02-F1
#
_entry.id   AF-A0A9J5YU02-F1
#
_cell.length_a   1.000
_cell.length_b   1.000
_cell.length_c   1.000
_cell.angle_alpha   90.00
_cell.angle_beta   90.00
_cell.angle_gamma   90.00
#
_symmetry.space_group_name_H-M   'P 1'
#
loop_
_entity.id
_entity.type
_entity.pdbx_description
1 polymer ?
#
loop_
_entity_poly.entity_id
_entity_poly.type
_entity_poly.pdbx_seq_one_letter_code
_entity_poly.pdbx_strand_id
1 'polypeptide(L)'
;MDKYVTRSKIGHPSSSSTHPSTASTIAPKIQSKTFISDWLEYSITKDDAFCLCCYLFKNECESRGYVVDAAFTKTDYRAWNKATERFRAHVEDINSIHNKCVNKMLDLMNQSQSIHTSFDKKSKKEKSESRRRLNASVDVTRFLLKLGLSFCGHDESRSSSNRAIFLELLQWYGDINEDVGCIILEKAPKK
;
A
#
# COMPACT_ATOMS: atom_id res chain seq x y z
N MET A 1 -10.75 41.38 17.24
CA MET A 1 -11.21 41.75 15.89
C MET A 1 -10.10 42.56 15.22
N ASP A 2 -10.34 43.04 13.99
CA ASP A 2 -9.39 43.77 13.14
C ASP A 2 -8.27 42.87 12.57
N LYS A 3 -8.43 42.32 11.35
CA LYS A 3 -8.56 42.93 10.00
C LYS A 3 -7.20 43.37 9.44
N TYR A 4 -6.70 42.61 8.47
CA TYR A 4 -6.10 43.19 7.27
C TYR A 4 -6.68 42.51 6.03
N VAL A 5 -7.27 43.33 5.15
CA VAL A 5 -7.83 42.95 3.85
C VAL A 5 -7.40 44.04 2.87
N THR A 6 -6.84 43.64 1.73
CA THR A 6 -6.55 44.54 0.62
C THR A 6 -7.06 43.92 -0.67
N ARG A 7 -7.84 44.67 -1.44
CA ARG A 7 -8.66 44.16 -2.55
C ARG A 7 -8.25 44.80 -3.88
N SER A 8 -8.04 43.94 -4.88
CA SER A 8 -8.18 44.13 -6.35
C SER A 8 -7.77 45.45 -7.00
N LYS A 9 -7.12 45.33 -8.17
CA LYS A 9 -7.61 46.02 -9.38
C LYS A 9 -7.79 45.02 -10.53
N ILE A 10 -8.71 45.36 -11.44
CA ILE A 10 -9.11 44.59 -12.62
C ILE A 10 -8.63 45.35 -13.85
N GLY A 11 -8.24 44.65 -14.91
CA GLY A 11 -7.98 45.22 -16.22
C GLY A 11 -8.20 44.20 -17.33
N HIS A 12 -9.02 44.55 -18.32
CA HIS A 12 -9.27 43.79 -19.55
C HIS A 12 -9.62 44.77 -20.67
N PRO A 13 -9.19 44.49 -21.91
CA PRO A 13 -10.18 44.45 -22.99
C PRO A 13 -10.27 43.09 -23.73
N SER A 14 -11.24 43.01 -24.64
CA SER A 14 -11.48 42.05 -25.73
C SER A 14 -10.45 42.16 -26.88
N SER A 15 -10.22 41.20 -27.80
CA SER A 15 -10.65 39.79 -28.01
C SER A 15 -9.70 39.17 -29.12
N SER A 16 -9.96 38.15 -29.96
CA SER A 16 -11.12 37.32 -30.32
C SER A 16 -10.75 36.07 -31.16
N SER A 17 -11.62 35.05 -31.14
CA SER A 17 -11.91 34.04 -32.18
C SER A 17 -10.83 33.07 -32.74
N THR A 18 -11.19 31.77 -32.70
CA THR A 18 -10.93 30.69 -33.68
C THR A 18 -9.98 29.55 -33.24
N HIS A 19 -10.53 28.33 -33.29
CA HIS A 19 -9.91 27.00 -33.08
C HIS A 19 -9.73 26.30 -34.46
N PRO A 20 -8.93 25.22 -34.65
CA PRO A 20 -8.89 24.06 -33.74
C PRO A 20 -7.61 23.17 -33.63
N SER A 21 -7.74 22.19 -32.72
CA SER A 21 -7.18 20.82 -32.74
C SER A 21 -5.77 20.49 -32.24
N THR A 22 -5.77 19.41 -31.42
CA THR A 22 -4.69 18.42 -31.19
C THR A 22 -3.31 18.90 -30.76
N ALA A 23 -3.09 18.95 -29.43
CA ALA A 23 -1.78 18.68 -28.85
C ALA A 23 -1.93 17.83 -27.56
N SER A 24 -1.04 16.85 -27.42
CA SER A 24 -0.89 15.86 -26.34
C SER A 24 -1.51 16.19 -24.96
N THR A 25 -2.32 15.27 -24.41
CA THR A 25 -2.69 15.25 -22.98
C THR A 25 -1.47 14.87 -22.14
N ILE A 26 -0.61 15.84 -21.85
CA ILE A 26 0.47 15.70 -20.88
C ILE A 26 -0.17 15.50 -19.51
N ALA A 27 -0.11 14.27 -18.99
CA ALA A 27 -0.59 13.94 -17.66
C ALA A 27 0.08 14.86 -16.61
N PRO A 28 -0.65 15.37 -15.60
CA PRO A 28 -0.04 16.21 -14.57
C PRO A 28 1.09 15.47 -13.87
N LYS A 29 2.33 15.87 -14.15
CA LYS A 29 3.52 15.36 -13.46
C LYS A 29 3.49 15.89 -12.03
N ILE A 30 2.82 15.16 -11.15
CA ILE A 30 2.66 15.51 -9.72
C ILE A 30 4.05 15.78 -9.16
N GLN A 31 4.32 17.05 -8.85
CA GLN A 31 5.60 17.45 -8.28
C GLN A 31 5.60 17.00 -6.81
N SER A 32 6.25 15.87 -6.53
CA SER A 32 6.29 15.20 -5.22
C SER A 32 7.17 15.94 -4.20
N LYS A 33 7.01 17.27 -4.07
CA LYS A 33 7.89 18.16 -3.32
C LYS A 33 7.18 19.16 -2.40
N THR A 34 5.89 18.94 -2.12
CA THR A 34 5.02 19.92 -1.42
C THR A 34 4.17 19.33 -0.28
N PHE A 35 4.40 18.08 0.14
CA PHE A 35 3.59 17.43 1.20
C PHE A 35 4.38 16.98 2.46
N ILE A 36 5.69 17.26 2.54
CA ILE A 36 6.54 16.90 3.69
C ILE A 36 7.00 18.15 4.48
N SER A 37 6.71 19.35 3.98
CA SER A 37 6.98 20.60 4.70
C SER A 37 6.09 20.73 5.93
N ASP A 38 4.85 20.25 5.83
CA ASP A 38 3.80 20.37 6.84
C ASP A 38 3.79 19.16 7.79
N TRP A 39 4.97 18.80 8.31
CA TRP A 39 5.12 17.65 9.20
C TRP A 39 4.52 17.87 10.60
N LEU A 40 4.44 19.14 11.01
CA LEU A 40 4.02 19.59 12.34
C LEU A 40 2.51 19.91 12.35
N GLU A 41 1.73 19.11 13.07
CA GLU A 41 0.31 19.35 13.29
C GLU A 41 0.08 20.00 14.67
N TYR A 42 -0.96 20.85 14.79
CA TYR A 42 -1.34 21.52 16.05
C TYR A 42 -2.82 21.27 16.39
N SER A 43 -3.09 20.94 17.65
CA SER A 43 -4.43 20.69 18.18
C SER A 43 -4.91 21.84 19.06
N ILE A 44 -5.77 22.71 18.52
CA ILE A 44 -6.38 23.86 19.24
C ILE A 44 -7.09 23.41 20.53
N THR A 45 -7.79 22.26 20.51
CA THR A 45 -8.54 21.73 21.65
C THR A 45 -7.66 21.21 22.78
N LYS A 46 -6.37 20.97 22.52
CA LYS A 46 -5.41 20.54 23.53
C LYS A 46 -4.38 21.62 23.89
N ASP A 47 -4.07 22.52 22.95
CA ASP A 47 -2.89 23.38 22.89
C ASP A 47 -1.56 22.61 22.72
N ASP A 48 -1.53 21.63 21.81
CA ASP A 48 -0.38 20.73 21.63
C ASP A 48 0.06 20.56 20.17
N ALA A 49 1.37 20.35 19.96
CA ALA A 49 1.97 20.04 18.67
C ALA A 49 2.45 18.58 18.54
N PHE A 50 2.40 18.02 17.33
CA PHE A 50 2.73 16.62 17.01
C PHE A 50 3.49 16.52 15.68
N CYS A 51 4.30 15.48 15.45
CA CYS A 51 4.62 15.08 14.06
C CYS A 51 3.72 13.94 13.63
N LEU A 52 2.94 14.13 12.56
CA LEU A 52 2.20 13.04 11.91
C LEU A 52 3.15 11.88 11.56
N CYS A 53 4.33 12.22 11.03
CA CYS A 53 5.39 11.29 10.66
C CYS A 53 5.77 10.34 11.80
N CYS A 54 6.19 10.90 12.93
CA CYS A 54 6.67 10.12 14.07
C CYS A 54 5.50 9.45 14.80
N TYR A 55 4.33 10.10 14.86
CA TYR A 55 3.14 9.52 15.49
C TYR A 55 2.71 8.20 14.83
N LEU A 56 2.70 8.15 13.49
CA LEU A 56 2.31 6.96 12.73
C LEU A 56 3.35 5.82 12.85
N PHE A 57 4.64 6.15 12.78
CA PHE A 57 5.71 5.14 12.64
C PHE A 57 6.50 4.83 13.94
N LYS A 58 6.16 5.44 15.09
CA LYS A 58 6.90 5.27 16.36
C LYS A 58 7.13 3.81 16.76
N ASN A 59 6.07 2.99 16.79
CA ASN A 59 6.14 1.59 17.23
C ASN A 59 7.18 0.79 16.42
N GLU A 60 7.28 1.03 15.11
CA GLU A 60 8.25 0.38 14.23
C GLU A 60 9.69 0.92 14.32
N CYS A 61 9.86 2.09 14.93
CA CYS A 61 11.15 2.69 15.21
C CYS A 61 11.64 2.21 16.58
N GLU A 62 10.77 2.23 17.59
CA GLU A 62 10.98 1.63 18.91
C GLU A 62 11.34 0.14 18.79
N SER A 63 10.62 -0.63 17.97
CA SER A 63 10.92 -2.06 17.72
C SER A 63 12.23 -2.32 16.97
N ARG A 64 12.88 -1.27 16.44
CA ARG A 64 14.22 -1.30 15.83
C ARG A 64 15.28 -0.66 16.74
N GLY A 65 14.98 -0.46 18.02
CA GLY A 65 15.90 0.08 19.02
C GLY A 65 16.11 1.59 18.94
N TYR A 66 15.30 2.32 18.16
CA TYR A 66 15.40 3.77 18.05
C TYR A 66 14.64 4.48 19.17
N VAL A 67 15.31 5.42 19.83
CA VAL A 67 14.68 6.33 20.81
C VAL A 67 13.84 7.36 20.08
N VAL A 68 12.52 7.17 20.07
CA VAL A 68 11.55 8.13 19.52
C VAL A 68 11.31 9.23 20.56
N ASP A 69 11.28 10.51 20.14
CA ASP A 69 10.87 11.58 21.04
C ASP A 69 9.36 11.49 21.34
N ALA A 70 9.04 11.23 22.60
CA ALA A 70 7.67 11.17 23.09
C ALA A 70 6.94 12.51 22.90
N ALA A 71 7.65 13.64 22.92
CA ALA A 71 7.09 14.99 22.83
C ALA A 71 6.29 15.24 21.55
N PHE A 72 6.61 14.56 20.46
CA PHE A 72 5.92 14.73 19.17
C PHE A 72 4.98 13.56 18.83
N THR A 73 4.80 12.60 19.74
CA THR A 73 4.21 11.28 19.42
C THR A 73 3.32 10.65 20.51
N LYS A 74 3.41 11.09 21.77
CA LYS A 74 2.70 10.48 22.92
C LYS A 74 2.50 11.43 24.10
N THR A 75 3.48 12.27 24.42
CA THR A 75 3.37 13.29 25.48
C THR A 75 3.19 14.66 24.82
N ASP A 76 2.13 15.33 25.24
CA ASP A 76 1.63 16.61 24.76
C ASP A 76 2.69 17.76 24.82
N TYR A 77 3.06 18.36 23.66
CA TYR A 77 4.10 19.41 23.57
C TYR A 77 3.54 20.84 23.73
N ARG A 78 3.86 21.44 24.88
CA ARG A 78 3.43 22.81 25.29
C ARG A 78 4.56 23.79 25.58
N ALA A 79 5.81 23.39 25.30
CA ALA A 79 7.00 24.19 25.63
C ALA A 79 7.26 25.31 24.61
N TRP A 80 6.24 26.12 24.31
CA TRP A 80 6.22 27.12 23.25
C TRP A 80 7.38 28.12 23.31
N ASN A 81 7.86 28.44 24.51
CA ASN A 81 9.06 29.28 24.73
C ASN A 81 10.38 28.68 24.19
N LYS A 82 10.38 27.39 23.83
CA LYS A 82 11.50 26.67 23.19
C LYS A 82 11.08 25.96 21.88
N ALA A 83 9.95 26.35 21.29
CA ALA A 83 9.42 25.74 20.06
C ALA A 83 10.47 25.62 18.95
N THR A 84 11.08 26.75 18.56
CA THR A 84 12.08 26.80 17.47
C THR A 84 13.34 25.97 17.78
N GLU A 85 13.75 25.86 19.05
CA GLU A 85 14.89 25.03 19.48
C GLU A 85 14.55 23.54 19.34
N ARG A 86 13.35 23.13 19.78
CA ARG A 86 12.91 21.74 19.79
C ARG A 86 12.50 21.22 18.41
N PHE A 87 11.78 22.02 17.62
CA PHE A 87 11.43 21.66 16.25
C PHE A 87 12.68 21.49 15.38
N ARG A 88 13.69 22.35 15.59
CA ARG A 88 15.00 22.23 14.96
C ARG A 88 15.69 20.92 15.35
N ALA A 89 15.86 20.66 16.66
CA ALA A 89 16.50 19.45 17.18
C ALA A 89 15.78 18.15 16.77
N HIS A 90 14.48 18.19 16.50
CA HIS A 90 13.72 17.05 15.98
C HIS A 90 14.09 16.68 14.54
N VAL A 91 14.48 17.65 13.70
CA VAL A 91 14.61 17.51 12.24
C VAL A 91 16.06 17.50 11.74
N GLU A 92 16.96 18.28 12.34
CA GLU A 92 18.28 18.61 11.74
C GLU A 92 19.26 17.44 11.55
N ASP A 93 19.21 16.38 12.37
CA ASP A 93 20.06 15.21 12.13
C ASP A 93 19.57 14.41 10.90
N ILE A 94 20.47 14.16 9.95
CA ILE A 94 20.25 13.32 8.77
C ILE A 94 19.78 11.91 9.17
N ASN A 95 20.25 11.40 10.31
CA ASN A 95 19.86 10.11 10.89
C ASN A 95 18.72 10.22 11.93
N SER A 96 18.07 11.38 12.05
CA SER A 96 16.99 11.60 13.01
C SER A 96 15.84 10.60 12.82
N ILE A 97 15.09 10.39 13.90
CA ILE A 97 13.89 9.56 13.86
C ILE A 97 12.84 10.22 12.97
N HIS A 98 12.79 11.56 12.95
CA HIS A 98 12.00 12.33 12.00
C HIS A 98 12.28 11.92 10.55
N ASN A 99 13.54 12.00 10.10
CA ASN A 99 13.91 11.67 8.71
C ASN A 99 13.64 10.18 8.38
N LYS A 100 13.82 9.27 9.34
CA LYS A 100 13.44 7.85 9.19
C LYS A 100 11.92 7.66 9.04
N CYS A 101 11.11 8.36 9.84
CA CYS A 101 9.65 8.32 9.75
C CYS A 101 9.11 9.00 8.49
N VAL A 102 9.76 10.08 8.03
CA VAL A 102 9.49 10.75 6.74
C VAL A 102 9.76 9.81 5.57
N ASN A 103 10.88 9.08 5.57
CA ASN A 103 11.17 8.11 4.50
C ASN A 103 10.12 6.98 4.45
N LYS A 104 9.68 6.46 5.60
CA LYS A 104 8.56 5.50 5.65
C LYS A 104 7.24 6.09 5.14
N MET A 105 6.97 7.36 5.44
CA MET A 105 5.78 8.05 4.93
C MET A 105 5.85 8.20 3.40
N LEU A 106 7.02 8.51 2.86
CA LEU A 106 7.29 8.53 1.42
C LEU A 106 7.09 7.16 0.77
N ASP A 107 7.61 6.08 1.37
CA ASP A 107 7.42 4.71 0.89
C ASP A 107 5.95 4.28 0.94
N LEU A 108 5.21 4.65 2.00
CA LEU A 108 3.77 4.41 2.12
C LEU A 108 2.95 5.19 1.06
N MET A 109 3.34 6.44 0.78
CA MET A 109 2.74 7.26 -0.28
C MET A 109 3.17 6.84 -1.69
N ASN A 110 4.20 5.99 -1.83
CA ASN A 110 4.72 5.53 -3.12
C ASN A 110 3.78 4.49 -3.74
N GLN A 111 2.76 4.98 -4.45
CA GLN A 111 1.76 4.15 -5.15
C GLN A 111 2.39 3.07 -6.03
N SER A 112 3.59 3.28 -6.59
CA SER A 112 4.29 2.30 -7.43
C SER A 112 4.82 1.06 -6.68
N GLN A 113 4.85 1.10 -5.35
CA GLN A 113 5.16 -0.03 -4.47
C GLN A 113 3.91 -0.62 -3.78
N SER A 114 2.73 -0.01 -3.96
CA SER A 114 1.49 -0.46 -3.33
C SER A 114 1.12 -1.91 -3.69
N ILE A 115 0.41 -2.57 -2.79
CA ILE A 115 -0.11 -3.94 -2.97
C ILE A 115 -0.92 -4.05 -4.28
N HIS A 116 -1.73 -3.06 -4.63
CA HIS A 116 -2.47 -3.04 -5.89
C HIS A 116 -1.52 -3.08 -7.10
N THR A 117 -0.49 -2.23 -7.12
CA THR A 117 0.48 -2.24 -8.23
C THR A 117 1.36 -3.48 -8.27
N SER A 118 1.63 -4.15 -7.15
CA SER A 118 2.35 -5.43 -7.16
C SER A 118 1.50 -6.57 -7.71
N PHE A 119 0.18 -6.55 -7.49
CA PHE A 119 -0.76 -7.42 -8.22
C PHE A 119 -0.88 -7.05 -9.70
N ASP A 120 -0.77 -5.77 -10.08
CA ASP A 120 -0.84 -5.35 -11.49
C ASP A 120 0.41 -5.58 -12.32
N LYS A 121 1.58 -5.58 -11.70
CA LYS A 121 2.84 -5.99 -12.35
C LYS A 121 2.83 -7.47 -12.78
N LYS A 122 1.98 -8.32 -12.19
CA LYS A 122 1.81 -9.72 -12.61
C LYS A 122 1.21 -9.78 -14.02
N SER A 123 1.80 -10.61 -14.87
CA SER A 123 1.41 -10.74 -16.27
C SER A 123 -0.04 -11.20 -16.43
N LYS A 124 -0.64 -10.87 -17.58
CA LYS A 124 -1.98 -11.37 -17.95
C LYS A 124 -2.04 -12.90 -17.92
N LYS A 125 -0.93 -13.58 -18.27
CA LYS A 125 -0.78 -15.04 -18.21
C LYS A 125 -0.89 -15.56 -16.77
N GLU A 126 -0.01 -15.13 -15.86
CA GLU A 126 -0.04 -15.56 -14.44
C GLU A 126 -1.39 -15.27 -13.76
N LYS A 127 -2.01 -14.11 -14.05
CA LYS A 127 -3.36 -13.76 -13.57
C LYS A 127 -4.40 -14.78 -14.08
N SER A 128 -4.35 -15.15 -15.35
CA SER A 128 -5.27 -16.12 -15.96
C SER A 128 -5.07 -17.55 -15.43
N GLU A 129 -3.81 -18.01 -15.30
CA GLU A 129 -3.46 -19.33 -14.77
C GLU A 129 -3.84 -19.46 -13.29
N SER A 130 -3.64 -18.41 -12.51
CA SER A 130 -4.07 -18.37 -11.10
C SER A 130 -5.60 -18.49 -10.98
N ARG A 131 -6.36 -17.85 -11.87
CA ARG A 131 -7.82 -18.00 -11.92
C ARG A 131 -8.26 -19.38 -12.41
N ARG A 132 -7.58 -19.96 -13.41
CA ARG A 132 -7.84 -21.35 -13.87
C ARG A 132 -7.61 -22.38 -12.76
N ARG A 133 -6.49 -22.27 -12.04
CA ARG A 133 -6.20 -23.13 -10.86
C ARG A 133 -7.29 -22.99 -9.79
N LEU A 134 -7.68 -21.76 -9.44
CA LEU A 134 -8.71 -21.52 -8.45
C LEU A 134 -10.06 -22.13 -8.86
N ASN A 135 -10.48 -21.94 -10.12
CA ASN A 135 -11.70 -22.54 -10.64
C ASN A 135 -11.66 -24.08 -10.55
N ALA A 136 -10.56 -24.72 -10.98
CA ALA A 136 -10.37 -26.17 -10.86
C ALA A 136 -10.52 -26.66 -9.41
N SER A 137 -9.85 -26.01 -8.46
CA SER A 137 -9.97 -26.34 -7.03
C SER A 137 -11.39 -26.11 -6.49
N VAL A 138 -12.12 -25.09 -6.97
CA VAL A 138 -13.52 -24.80 -6.58
C VAL A 138 -14.48 -25.84 -7.15
N ASP A 139 -14.26 -26.31 -8.38
CA ASP A 139 -15.12 -27.32 -9.01
C ASP A 139 -14.91 -28.71 -8.39
N VAL A 140 -13.67 -29.10 -8.11
CA VAL A 140 -13.31 -30.28 -7.30
C VAL A 140 -13.93 -30.19 -5.90
N THR A 141 -13.79 -29.04 -5.23
CA THR A 141 -14.43 -28.77 -3.92
C THR A 141 -15.95 -28.94 -3.98
N ARG A 142 -16.60 -28.40 -5.01
CA ARG A 142 -18.05 -28.50 -5.20
C ARG A 142 -18.50 -29.93 -5.45
N PHE A 143 -17.69 -30.76 -6.12
CA PHE A 143 -17.97 -32.18 -6.31
C PHE A 143 -17.91 -32.96 -4.98
N LEU A 144 -16.84 -32.79 -4.19
CA LEU A 144 -16.70 -33.47 -2.90
C LEU A 144 -17.84 -33.10 -1.93
N LEU A 145 -18.17 -31.80 -1.83
CA LEU A 145 -19.28 -31.31 -1.00
C LEU A 145 -20.64 -31.88 -1.42
N LYS A 146 -20.90 -32.07 -2.72
CA LYS A 146 -22.14 -32.68 -3.23
C LYS A 146 -22.29 -34.16 -2.86
N LEU A 147 -21.17 -34.85 -2.61
CA LEU A 147 -21.14 -36.29 -2.28
C LEU A 147 -20.88 -36.55 -0.78
N GLY A 148 -20.64 -35.52 0.03
CA GLY A 148 -20.27 -35.66 1.44
C GLY A 148 -18.89 -36.28 1.67
N LEU A 149 -18.01 -36.23 0.67
CA LEU A 149 -16.67 -36.83 0.72
C LEU A 149 -15.67 -35.95 1.49
N SER A 150 -14.68 -36.59 2.12
CA SER A 150 -13.58 -35.86 2.75
C SER A 150 -12.67 -35.20 1.71
N PHE A 151 -12.10 -34.05 2.07
CA PHE A 151 -11.07 -33.39 1.27
C PHE A 151 -9.73 -34.09 1.43
N CYS A 152 -9.31 -34.24 2.69
CA CYS A 152 -8.04 -34.84 3.09
C CYS A 152 -8.12 -36.37 3.24
N GLY A 153 -6.94 -36.98 3.27
CA GLY A 153 -6.69 -38.39 3.61
C GLY A 153 -5.77 -38.49 4.82
N HIS A 154 -5.36 -39.72 5.17
CA HIS A 154 -4.41 -39.95 6.27
C HIS A 154 -2.95 -39.70 5.86
N ASP A 155 -2.65 -39.75 4.56
CA ASP A 155 -1.37 -39.34 3.98
C ASP A 155 -1.64 -38.55 2.69
N GLU A 156 -0.87 -37.48 2.47
CA GLU A 156 -0.88 -36.64 1.27
C GLU A 156 0.49 -36.64 0.56
N SER A 157 1.39 -37.56 0.97
CA SER A 157 2.70 -37.79 0.35
C SER A 157 2.56 -38.32 -1.09
N ARG A 158 3.52 -37.94 -1.95
CA ARG A 158 3.57 -38.38 -3.36
C ARG A 158 3.63 -39.90 -3.55
N SER A 159 4.10 -40.60 -2.54
CA SER A 159 4.30 -42.05 -2.50
C SER A 159 3.11 -42.82 -1.97
N SER A 160 2.11 -42.15 -1.40
CA SER A 160 0.87 -42.78 -0.97
C SER A 160 0.04 -43.25 -2.18
N SER A 161 -0.61 -44.41 -2.05
CA SER A 161 -1.51 -44.95 -3.10
C SER A 161 -2.91 -44.34 -3.09
N ASN A 162 -3.16 -43.35 -2.23
CA ASN A 162 -4.43 -42.64 -2.04
C ASN A 162 -4.14 -41.27 -1.42
N ARG A 163 -3.65 -40.32 -2.23
CA ARG A 163 -3.05 -39.04 -1.79
C ARG A 163 -4.09 -37.98 -1.39
N ALA A 164 -5.09 -38.37 -0.61
CA ALA A 164 -6.34 -37.64 -0.38
C ALA A 164 -7.22 -37.45 -1.62
N ILE A 165 -8.53 -37.60 -1.42
CA ILE A 165 -9.55 -37.58 -2.49
C ILE A 165 -9.50 -36.26 -3.29
N PHE A 166 -9.21 -35.14 -2.62
CA PHE A 166 -9.07 -33.84 -3.30
C PHE A 166 -7.88 -33.78 -4.29
N LEU A 167 -6.70 -34.31 -3.94
CA LEU A 167 -5.53 -34.22 -4.81
C LEU A 167 -5.62 -35.22 -5.97
N GLU A 168 -6.13 -36.42 -5.73
CA GLU A 168 -6.41 -37.42 -6.78
C GLU A 168 -7.42 -36.88 -7.79
N LEU A 169 -8.54 -36.31 -7.32
CA LEU A 169 -9.58 -35.76 -8.18
C LEU A 169 -9.12 -34.49 -8.93
N LEU A 170 -8.25 -33.68 -8.32
CA LEU A 170 -7.64 -32.53 -8.98
C LEU A 170 -6.60 -32.93 -10.03
N GLN A 171 -5.83 -34.00 -9.79
CA GLN A 171 -4.91 -34.59 -10.77
C GLN A 171 -5.70 -35.11 -11.98
N TRP A 172 -6.70 -35.97 -11.75
CA TRP A 172 -7.62 -36.49 -12.77
C TRP A 172 -8.28 -35.39 -13.63
N TYR A 173 -8.71 -34.31 -12.98
CA TYR A 173 -9.29 -33.15 -13.69
C TYR A 173 -8.26 -32.43 -14.57
N GLY A 174 -6.99 -32.40 -14.16
CA GLY A 174 -5.87 -31.91 -14.96
C GLY A 174 -5.46 -32.85 -16.10
N ASP A 175 -5.60 -34.18 -15.92
CA ASP A 175 -5.28 -35.17 -16.94
C ASP A 175 -6.30 -35.16 -18.10
N ILE A 176 -7.56 -34.82 -17.81
CA ILE A 176 -8.60 -34.58 -18.83
C ILE A 176 -8.46 -33.21 -19.50
N ASN A 177 -7.96 -32.20 -18.77
CA ASN A 177 -7.88 -30.82 -19.24
C ASN A 177 -6.41 -30.34 -19.21
N GLU A 178 -5.67 -30.58 -20.28
CA GLU A 178 -4.21 -30.32 -20.37
C GLU A 178 -3.83 -28.89 -19.93
N ASP A 179 -4.60 -27.87 -20.34
CA ASP A 179 -4.41 -26.48 -19.92
C ASP A 179 -4.54 -26.27 -18.38
N VAL A 180 -5.27 -27.14 -17.67
CA VAL A 180 -5.29 -27.20 -16.19
C VAL A 180 -4.16 -28.09 -15.68
N GLY A 181 -3.99 -29.29 -16.27
CA GLY A 181 -2.94 -30.26 -15.93
C GLY A 181 -1.53 -29.68 -16.00
N CYS A 182 -1.29 -28.67 -16.85
CA CYS A 182 -0.02 -27.97 -16.99
C CYS A 182 0.26 -26.90 -15.91
N ILE A 183 -0.71 -26.54 -15.05
CA ILE A 183 -0.56 -25.46 -14.06
C ILE A 183 -0.90 -25.86 -12.61
N ILE A 184 -1.62 -26.96 -12.38
CA ILE A 184 -1.98 -27.42 -11.03
C ILE A 184 -0.83 -28.11 -10.27
N LEU A 185 -1.08 -28.39 -8.98
CA LEU A 185 -0.24 -29.22 -8.12
C LEU A 185 1.23 -28.75 -8.14
N GLU A 186 2.17 -29.61 -8.51
CA GLU A 186 3.61 -29.31 -8.49
C GLU A 186 4.06 -28.33 -9.58
N LYS A 187 3.22 -28.07 -10.60
CA LYS A 187 3.46 -27.10 -11.67
C LYS A 187 3.02 -25.69 -11.27
N ALA A 188 2.38 -25.53 -10.11
CA ALA A 188 2.06 -24.23 -9.55
C ALA A 188 3.34 -23.46 -9.15
N PRO A 189 3.43 -22.14 -9.39
CA PRO A 189 4.47 -21.30 -8.80
C PRO A 189 4.54 -21.47 -7.28
N LYS A 190 5.75 -21.69 -6.78
CA LYS A 190 6.05 -21.81 -5.34
C LYS A 190 5.78 -20.48 -4.62
N LYS A 191 5.50 -20.56 -3.32
CA LYS A 191 5.47 -19.40 -2.42
C LYS A 191 6.88 -19.05 -1.95
#